data_AF-A0A0V0GNB0-F1
#
_entry.id   AF-A0A0V0GNB0-F1
#
_cell.length_a   1.000
_cell.length_b   1.000
_cell.length_c   1.000
_cell.angle_alpha   90.00
_cell.angle_beta   90.00
_cell.angle_gamma   90.00
#
_symmetry.space_group_name_H-M   'P 1'
#
loop_
_entity.id
_entity.type
_entity.pdbx_description
1 polymer ?
#
loop_
_entity_poly.entity_id
_entity_poly.type
_entity_poly.pdbx_seq_one_letter_code
_entity_poly.pdbx_strand_id
1 'polypeptide(L)' 'MNGLTDTEPEISEFVEVDPTGRYGRYNEILGKGASKTVYRAFDEYEGIEVAWNQVKLYDFLQSPEDLER' A
#
# COMPACT_ATOMS: atom_id res chain seq x y z
N MET A 1 -13.06 -3.06 36.19
CA MET A 1 -13.61 -2.62 34.90
C MET A 1 -12.48 -2.70 33.89
N ASN A 2 -12.31 -3.87 33.28
CA ASN A 2 -11.46 -4.05 32.10
C ASN A 2 -12.35 -3.77 30.90
N GLY A 3 -11.91 -2.98 29.92
CA GLY A 3 -12.65 -2.95 28.67
C GLY A 3 -12.42 -1.81 27.68
N LEU A 4 -11.41 -0.96 27.83
CA LEU A 4 -11.07 0.01 26.78
C LEU A 4 -9.54 0.20 26.76
N THR A 5 -8.82 -0.77 26.19
CA THR A 5 -7.54 -0.43 25.59
C THR A 5 -7.88 0.16 24.23
N ASP A 6 -7.74 1.47 24.18
CA ASP A 6 -7.67 2.42 23.08
C ASP A 6 -6.93 1.88 21.82
N THR A 7 -7.43 0.83 21.17
CA THR A 7 -6.90 0.29 19.90
C THR A 7 -7.47 1.05 18.69
N GLU A 8 -7.47 2.37 18.75
CA GLU A 8 -7.66 3.23 17.58
C GLU A 8 -6.64 4.38 17.63
N PRO A 9 -5.37 4.11 17.26
CA PRO A 9 -4.66 5.12 16.47
C PRO A 9 -3.77 4.59 15.33
N GLU A 10 -3.48 3.29 15.19
CA GLU A 10 -2.56 2.85 14.11
C GLU A 10 -3.20 2.74 12.72
N ILE A 11 -4.47 2.34 12.62
CA ILE A 11 -5.19 2.32 11.33
C ILE A 11 -5.33 3.75 10.76
N SER A 12 -5.33 4.77 11.63
CA SER A 12 -5.42 6.19 11.23
C SER A 12 -4.19 6.68 10.47
N GLU A 13 -3.07 5.96 10.45
CA GLU A 13 -1.88 6.33 9.67
C GLU A 13 -1.89 5.78 8.24
N PHE A 14 -2.66 4.72 7.98
CA PHE A 14 -2.74 4.15 6.64
C PHE A 14 -3.55 5.06 5.72
N VAL A 15 -2.94 5.44 4.60
CA VAL A 15 -3.61 6.24 3.57
C VAL A 15 -4.35 5.37 2.55
N GLU A 16 -4.08 4.07 2.56
CA GLU A 16 -4.73 3.05 1.74
C GLU A 16 -4.61 1.70 2.45
N VAL A 17 -5.67 0.90 2.41
CA VAL A 17 -5.71 -0.46 2.94
C VAL A 17 -6.14 -1.39 1.81
N ASP A 18 -5.53 -2.57 1.75
CA ASP A 18 -5.91 -3.55 0.73
C ASP A 18 -7.34 -4.09 0.96
N PRO A 19 -8.01 -4.63 -0.07
CA PRO A 19 -9.39 -5.12 0.06
C PRO A 19 -9.59 -6.20 1.12
N THR A 20 -8.54 -6.91 1.53
CA THR A 20 -8.60 -7.92 2.59
C THR A 20 -8.45 -7.34 4.00
N GLY A 21 -7.98 -6.10 4.12
CA GLY A 21 -7.72 -5.46 5.41
C GLY A 21 -6.45 -5.97 6.11
N ARG A 22 -5.56 -6.69 5.42
CA ARG A 22 -4.32 -7.23 6.00
C ARG A 22 -3.16 -6.24 5.88
N TYR A 23 -3.12 -5.50 4.77
CA TYR A 23 -2.02 -4.62 4.43
C TYR A 23 -2.48 -3.18 4.46
N GLY A 24 -1.80 -2.37 5.28
CA GLY A 24 -1.95 -0.93 5.31
C GLY A 24 -0.74 -0.24 4.68
N ARG A 25 -0.97 0.74 3.81
CA ARG A 25 0.07 1.53 3.15
C ARG A 25 0.15 2.93 3.74
N TYR A 26 1.37 3.40 4.00
CA TYR A 26 1.65 4.78 4.40
C TYR A 26 1.89 5.69 3.18
N ASN A 27 1.87 7.01 3.37
CA ASN A 27 2.23 7.95 2.31
C ASN A 27 3.76 8.08 2.10
N GLU A 28 4.55 7.27 2.81
CA GLU A 28 6.00 7.27 2.71
C GLU A 28 6.48 6.47 1.50
N ILE A 29 7.35 7.06 0.69
CA ILE A 29 7.85 6.49 -0.56
C ILE A 29 9.26 5.95 -0.35
N LEU A 30 9.42 4.65 -0.60
CA LEU A 30 10.71 3.95 -0.54
C LEU A 30 11.47 4.04 -1.87
N GLY A 31 10.77 4.21 -2.98
CA GLY A 31 11.40 4.38 -4.30
C GLY A 31 10.42 4.73 -5.40
N LYS A 32 10.91 5.42 -6.44
CA LYS A 32 10.15 5.75 -7.66
C LYS A 32 10.92 5.31 -8.89
N GLY A 33 10.25 4.63 -9.80
CA GLY A 33 10.74 4.30 -11.14
C GLY A 33 9.79 4.80 -12.21
N ALA A 34 10.10 4.50 -13.47
CA ALA A 34 9.30 4.95 -14.61
C ALA A 34 7.84 4.47 -14.58
N SER A 35 7.59 3.25 -14.09
CA SER A 35 6.25 2.62 -14.13
C SER A 35 5.64 2.40 -12.75
N LYS A 36 6.38 2.69 -11.67
CA LYS A 36 5.93 2.32 -10.32
C LYS A 36 6.45 3.25 -9.23
N THR A 37 5.64 3.37 -8.19
CA THR A 37 6.04 3.97 -6.91
C THR A 37 5.93 2.91 -5.82
N VAL A 38 7.00 2.72 -5.06
CA VAL A 38 7.08 1.79 -3.94
C VAL A 38 6.91 2.59 -2.65
N TYR A 39 5.95 2.20 -1.82
CA TYR A 39 5.64 2.84 -0.54
C TYR A 39 5.96 1.91 0.62
N ARG A 40 6.15 2.49 1.81
CA ARG A 40 6.17 1.75 3.07
C ARG A 40 4.77 1.25 3.38
N ALA A 41 4.67 0.01 3.83
CA ALA A 41 3.42 -0.62 4.25
C ALA A 41 3.67 -1.59 5.41
N PHE A 42 2.61 -2.06 6.04
CA PHE A 42 2.66 -2.98 7.17
C PHE A 42 1.73 -4.17 6.92
N ASP A 43 2.19 -5.37 7.26
CA ASP A 43 1.39 -6.59 7.32
C ASP A 43 0.88 -6.77 8.75
N GLU A 44 -0.41 -6.51 8.99
CA GLU A 44 -0.99 -6.57 10.33
C GLU A 44 -1.04 -8.00 10.90
N TYR A 45 -0.93 -9.02 10.06
CA TYR A 45 -1.02 -10.41 10.51
C TYR A 45 0.34 -10.93 10.98
N GLU A 46 1.39 -10.64 10.23
CA GLU A 46 2.76 -11.06 10.56
C GLU A 46 3.50 -10.04 11.44
N GLY A 47 3.00 -8.81 11.52
CA GLY A 47 3.61 -7.73 12.31
C GLY A 47 4.92 -7.22 11.72
N ILE A 48 5.04 -7.20 10.38
CA ILE A 48 6.26 -6.83 9.68
C ILE A 48 6.03 -5.68 8.70
N GLU A 49 7.07 -4.87 8.51
CA GLU A 49 7.09 -3.89 7.42
C GLU A 49 7.28 -4.58 6.07
N VAL A 50 6.52 -4.10 5.08
CA VAL A 50 6.53 -4.60 3.70
C VAL A 50 6.57 -3.45 2.71
N ALA A 51 6.94 -3.74 1.47
CA ALA A 51 6.96 -2.77 0.38
C ALA A 51 5.67 -2.86 -0.45
N TRP A 52 4.92 -1.75 -0.57
CA TRP A 52 3.73 -1.67 -1.41
C TRP A 52 4.05 -1.06 -2.77
N ASN A 53 3.89 -1.84 -3.83
CA ASN A 53 4.12 -1.39 -5.20
C ASN A 53 2.82 -0.87 -5.83
N GLN A 54 2.74 0.45 -6.04
CA GLN A 54 1.64 1.08 -6.76
C GLN A 54 2.04 1.30 -8.22
N VAL A 55 1.23 0.73 -9.11
CA VAL A 55 1.40 0.80 -10.56
C VAL A 55 0.12 1.38 -11.14
N LYS A 56 0.21 2.39 -12.01
CA LYS A 56 -0.97 2.97 -12.67
C LYS A 56 -1.08 2.41 -14.08
N LEU A 57 -2.24 1.89 -14.43
CA LEU A 57 -2.46 1.30 -15.75
C LEU A 57 -2.21 2.31 -16.89
N TYR A 58 -2.52 3.59 -16.68
CA TYR A 58 -2.24 4.65 -17.65
C TYR A 58 -0.76 4.85 -17.97
N ASP A 59 0.15 4.41 -17.09
CA ASP A 59 1.59 4.45 -17.36
C ASP A 59 1.99 3.39 -18.42
N PHE A 60 1.16 2.37 -18.64
CA PHE A 60 1.35 1.37 -19.71
C PHE A 60 0.55 1.67 -20.97
N LEU A 61 -0.56 2.41 -20.85
CA LEU A 61 -1.46 2.69 -21.99
C LEU A 61 -1.02 3.88 -22.85
N GLN A 62 0.21 4.39 -22.68
CA GLN A 62 0.75 5.45 -23.55
C GLN A 62 1.07 4.94 -24.96
N SER A 63 1.11 3.62 -25.19
CA SER A 63 1.09 3.02 -26.52
C SER A 63 0.02 1.90 -26.59
N PRO A 64 -0.82 1.87 -27.64
CA PRO A 64 -1.75 0.75 -27.86
C PRO A 64 -1.03 -0.59 -28.13
N GLU A 65 0.28 -0.58 -28.41
CA GLU A 65 1.09 -1.78 -28.60
C GLU A 65 1.45 -2.51 -27.28
N ASP A 66 1.33 -1.86 -26.12
CA ASP A 66 1.68 -2.46 -24.82
C ASP A 66 0.55 -3.30 -24.19
N LEU A 67 -0.62 -3.34 -24.81
CA LEU A 67 -1.78 -4.16 -24.40
C LEU A 67 -1.69 -5.63 -24.82
N GLU A 68 -0.77 -6.00 -25.72
CA GLU A 68 -0.71 -7.32 -26.37
C GLU A 68 0.52 -8.17 -26.00
N ARG A 69 0.93 -8.22 -24.73
CA ARG A 69 1.97 -9.17 -24.28
C ARG A 69 1.50 -10.16 -23.23
#